data_AF-A0A3C0BEU6-F1
#
_entry.id   AF-A0A3C0BEU6-F1
#
_cell.length_a   1.000
_cell.length_b   1.000
_cell.length_c   1.000
_cell.angle_alpha   90.00
_cell.angle_beta   90.00
_cell.angle_gamma   90.00
#
_symmetry.space_group_name_H-M   'P 1'
#
loop_
_entity.id
_entity.type
_entity.pdbx_description
1 polymer ?
#
loop_
_entity_poly.entity_id
_entity_poly.type
_entity_poly.pdbx_seq_one_letter_code
_entity_poly.pdbx_strand_id
1 'polypeptide(L)'
;YNEKENIEKIIRKVFSLSKAFDMLIIEDNSPDGTANIVRKLMTEFPERLFMEERKGKLGLGTAYIHGFKWALQRKYEYVFEMDADFSHNPEDLLKLYDACANQGGDLAIGSRYIKGVNVVNWPMGRVLMSYFASYYVRIITGLKVMDTTAGFKCYRRKLLQTIDFSKIKFTGYAFQIEM
;
A
#
# COMPACT_ATOMS: atom_id res chain seq x y z
N TYR A 1 11.86 3.01 0.27
CA TYR A 1 13.26 2.91 0.73
C TYR A 1 14.08 2.25 -0.37
N ASN A 2 15.13 2.90 -0.87
CA ASN A 2 15.97 2.42 -1.97
C ASN A 2 15.21 2.15 -3.29
N GLU A 3 14.40 3.11 -3.74
CA GLU A 3 13.53 2.95 -4.92
C GLU A 3 13.89 3.94 -6.04
N LYS A 4 15.13 4.46 -6.09
CA LYS A 4 15.53 5.51 -7.05
C LYS A 4 15.19 5.19 -8.51
N GLU A 5 15.20 3.92 -8.89
CA GLU A 5 15.00 3.46 -10.27
C GLU A 5 13.52 3.43 -10.68
N ASN A 6 12.64 3.34 -9.69
CA ASN A 6 11.19 3.16 -9.87
C ASN A 6 10.39 4.40 -9.46
N ILE A 7 10.85 5.16 -8.46
CA ILE A 7 10.06 6.19 -7.78
C ILE A 7 9.52 7.27 -8.71
N GLU A 8 10.32 7.74 -9.67
CA GLU A 8 9.83 8.72 -10.65
C GLU A 8 8.78 8.12 -11.58
N LYS A 9 9.04 6.91 -12.11
CA LYS A 9 8.14 6.24 -13.04
C LYS A 9 6.80 5.93 -12.39
N ILE A 10 6.79 5.46 -11.15
CA ILE A 10 5.57 5.11 -10.44
C ILE A 10 4.73 6.36 -10.12
N ILE A 11 5.35 7.45 -9.66
CA ILE A 11 4.67 8.73 -9.40
C ILE A 11 3.99 9.23 -10.68
N ARG A 12 4.75 9.32 -11.78
CA ARG A 12 4.22 9.79 -13.06
C ARG A 12 3.13 8.87 -13.58
N LYS A 13 3.29 7.54 -13.43
CA LYS A 13 2.27 6.57 -13.86
C LYS A 13 0.97 6.74 -13.09
N VAL A 14 1.01 6.86 -11.77
CA VAL A 14 -0.20 7.07 -10.94
C VAL A 14 -0.87 8.40 -11.29
N PHE A 15 -0.10 9.47 -11.51
CA PHE A 15 -0.66 10.76 -11.88
C PHE A 15 -1.21 10.83 -13.31
N SER A 16 -0.83 9.88 -14.18
CA SER A 16 -1.38 9.73 -15.53
C SER A 16 -2.70 8.96 -15.59
N LEU A 17 -3.16 8.37 -14.47
CA LEU A 17 -4.42 7.62 -14.44
C LEU A 17 -5.61 8.53 -14.70
N SER A 18 -6.69 7.95 -15.23
CA SER A 18 -7.94 8.67 -15.56
C SER A 18 -8.63 9.29 -14.35
N LYS A 19 -8.36 8.77 -13.15
CA LYS A 19 -8.79 9.33 -11.89
C LYS A 19 -7.62 10.03 -11.21
N ALA A 20 -7.86 11.22 -10.67
CA ALA A 20 -6.89 11.93 -9.86
C ALA A 20 -6.65 11.20 -8.52
N PHE A 21 -5.38 10.92 -8.23
CA PHE A 21 -4.89 10.49 -6.94
C PHE A 21 -3.85 11.48 -6.43
N ASP A 22 -3.87 11.74 -5.12
CA ASP A 22 -2.75 12.35 -4.42
C ASP A 22 -1.85 11.24 -3.88
N MET A 23 -0.56 11.51 -3.79
CA MET A 23 0.43 10.53 -3.37
C MET A 23 1.24 11.07 -2.20
N LEU A 24 1.36 10.26 -1.16
CA LEU A 24 2.26 10.49 -0.04
C LEU A 24 3.38 9.45 -0.10
N ILE A 25 4.62 9.90 -0.19
CA ILE A 25 5.79 9.05 -0.06
C ILE A 25 6.28 9.09 1.40
N ILE A 26 6.29 7.94 2.07
CA ILE A 26 6.97 7.80 3.36
C ILE A 26 8.39 7.36 3.12
N GLU A 27 9.35 8.23 3.44
CA GLU A 27 10.74 8.06 3.08
C GLU A 27 11.63 7.82 4.31
N ASP A 28 12.21 6.62 4.39
CA ASP A 28 12.96 6.11 5.54
C ASP A 28 14.48 6.42 5.46
N ASN A 29 14.82 7.63 5.02
CA ASN A 29 16.20 8.09 4.84
C ASN A 29 17.03 7.16 3.93
N SER A 30 16.55 6.92 2.70
CA SER A 30 17.27 6.09 1.72
C SER A 30 18.61 6.75 1.33
N PRO A 31 19.72 6.02 1.37
CA PRO A 31 21.03 6.53 0.96
C PRO A 31 21.20 6.66 -0.57
N ASP A 32 20.27 6.13 -1.36
CA ASP A 32 20.42 5.96 -2.82
C ASP A 32 19.98 7.19 -3.64
N GLY A 33 19.49 8.24 -2.98
CA GLY A 33 19.00 9.46 -3.61
C GLY A 33 17.50 9.46 -3.94
N THR A 34 16.73 8.44 -3.55
CA THR A 34 15.26 8.38 -3.73
C THR A 34 14.58 9.68 -3.29
N ALA A 35 14.90 10.17 -2.09
CA ALA A 35 14.32 11.41 -1.55
C ALA A 35 14.56 12.64 -2.44
N ASN A 36 15.75 12.75 -3.06
CA ASN A 36 16.08 13.88 -3.94
C ASN A 36 15.18 13.91 -5.19
N ILE A 37 14.90 12.73 -5.74
CA ILE A 37 14.01 12.58 -6.91
C ILE A 37 12.59 13.01 -6.54
N VAL A 38 12.09 12.56 -5.38
CA VAL A 38 10.76 12.94 -4.89
C VAL A 38 10.68 14.45 -4.66
N ARG A 39 11.67 15.07 -4.00
CA ARG A 39 11.69 16.54 -3.79
C ARG A 39 11.65 17.33 -5.10
N LYS A 40 12.33 16.85 -6.14
CA LYS A 40 12.23 17.46 -7.48
C LYS A 40 10.82 17.33 -8.04
N LEU A 41 10.22 16.15 -7.97
CA LEU A 41 8.86 15.93 -8.50
C LEU A 41 7.79 16.69 -7.70
N MET A 42 8.03 16.99 -6.42
CA MET A 42 7.12 17.82 -5.62
C MET A 42 7.03 19.25 -6.16
N THR A 43 8.05 19.78 -6.85
CA THR A 43 7.93 21.10 -7.51
C THR A 43 7.11 21.03 -8.79
N GLU A 44 7.06 19.87 -9.45
CA GLU A 44 6.20 19.61 -10.61
C GLU A 44 4.74 19.34 -10.19
N PHE A 45 4.51 18.75 -9.01
CA PHE A 45 3.20 18.35 -8.50
C PHE A 45 2.91 18.88 -7.07
N PRO A 46 2.98 20.21 -6.82
CA PRO A 46 3.02 20.78 -5.47
C PRO A 46 1.76 20.56 -4.63
N GLU A 47 0.61 20.34 -5.27
CA GLU A 47 -0.68 20.15 -4.58
C GLU A 47 -1.08 18.67 -4.45
N ARG A 48 -0.31 17.76 -5.07
CA ARG A 48 -0.70 16.34 -5.23
C ARG A 48 0.36 15.35 -4.76
N LEU A 49 1.63 15.74 -4.71
CA LEU A 49 2.72 14.90 -4.24
C LEU A 49 3.25 15.43 -2.91
N PHE A 50 3.22 14.57 -1.90
CA PHE A 50 3.68 14.85 -0.56
C PHE A 50 4.76 13.84 -0.16
N MET A 51 5.64 14.24 0.76
CA MET A 51 6.66 13.35 1.31
C MET A 51 6.82 13.61 2.81
N GLU A 52 6.94 12.53 3.59
CA GLU A 52 7.28 12.57 5.01
C GLU A 52 8.59 11.81 5.21
N GLU A 53 9.66 12.53 5.55
CA GLU A 53 10.98 11.96 5.80
C GLU A 53 11.12 11.52 7.26
N ARG A 54 11.44 10.25 7.49
CA ARG A 54 11.64 9.67 8.83
C ARG A 54 13.13 9.46 9.09
N LYS A 55 13.52 9.54 10.37
CA LYS A 55 14.94 9.52 10.81
C LYS A 55 15.68 8.17 10.60
N GLY A 56 15.07 7.18 9.97
CA GLY A 56 15.70 5.90 9.65
C GLY A 56 14.70 4.83 9.23
N LYS A 57 15.21 3.60 9.01
CA LYS A 57 14.41 2.44 8.62
C LYS A 57 13.63 1.88 9.81
N LEU A 58 12.49 2.48 10.11
CA LEU A 58 11.62 2.13 11.24
C LEU A 58 10.66 0.97 10.93
N GLY A 59 10.74 0.38 9.74
CA GLY A 59 9.92 -0.75 9.32
C GLY A 59 8.71 -0.35 8.48
N LEU A 60 8.20 -1.30 7.70
CA LEU A 60 7.12 -1.10 6.73
C LEU A 60 5.79 -0.75 7.41
N GLY A 61 5.38 -1.52 8.43
CA GLY A 61 4.12 -1.29 9.12
C GLY A 61 4.08 0.06 9.81
N THR A 62 5.21 0.52 10.36
CA THR A 62 5.27 1.86 10.97
C THR A 62 5.19 2.98 9.93
N ALA A 63 5.69 2.75 8.71
CA ALA A 63 5.55 3.69 7.59
C ALA A 63 4.09 3.83 7.19
N TYR A 64 3.38 2.70 7.01
CA TYR A 64 1.96 2.73 6.68
C TYR A 64 1.11 3.36 7.77
N ILE A 65 1.34 3.03 9.05
CA ILE A 65 0.65 3.69 10.18
C ILE A 65 0.89 5.20 10.17
N HIS A 66 2.12 5.65 9.88
CA HIS A 66 2.41 7.08 9.76
C HIS A 66 1.60 7.71 8.62
N GLY A 67 1.59 7.08 7.44
CA GLY A 67 0.81 7.53 6.28
C GLY A 67 -0.70 7.55 6.55
N PHE A 68 -1.25 6.55 7.24
CA PHE A 68 -2.65 6.52 7.65
C PHE A 68 -3.00 7.68 8.58
N LYS A 69 -2.18 7.94 9.60
CA LYS A 69 -2.37 9.09 10.49
C LYS A 69 -2.32 10.41 9.73
N TRP A 70 -1.36 10.55 8.80
CA TRP A 70 -1.24 11.73 7.94
C TRP A 70 -2.48 11.95 7.06
N ALA A 71 -3.02 10.87 6.47
CA ALA A 71 -4.20 10.92 5.61
C ALA A 71 -5.48 11.22 6.43
N LEU A 72 -5.58 10.65 7.63
CA LEU A 72 -6.70 10.90 8.55
C LEU A 72 -6.73 12.33 9.10
N GLN A 73 -5.60 13.05 9.11
CA GLN A 73 -5.58 14.49 9.45
C GLN A 73 -6.08 15.38 8.30
N ARG A 74 -6.31 14.81 7.10
CA ARG A 74 -6.74 15.52 5.89
C ARG A 74 -8.11 15.03 5.42
N LYS A 75 -8.64 15.66 4.38
CA LYS A 75 -9.99 15.40 3.83
C LYS A 75 -10.00 14.27 2.78
N TYR A 76 -9.24 13.20 3.01
CA TYR A 76 -9.26 12.01 2.16
C TYR A 76 -10.34 11.02 2.62
N GLU A 77 -11.24 10.65 1.71
CA GLU A 77 -12.29 9.65 1.94
C GLU A 77 -11.81 8.21 1.66
N TYR A 78 -10.82 8.05 0.78
CA TYR A 78 -10.24 6.76 0.42
C TYR A 78 -8.72 6.82 0.57
N VAL A 79 -8.14 5.81 1.20
CA VAL A 79 -6.70 5.74 1.48
C VAL A 79 -6.16 4.43 0.93
N PHE A 80 -5.08 4.51 0.15
CA PHE A 80 -4.51 3.37 -0.55
C PHE A 80 -3.14 3.02 0.03
N GLU A 81 -2.84 1.73 0.06
CA GLU A 81 -1.50 1.20 0.27
C GLU A 81 -0.98 0.65 -1.06
N MET A 82 0.26 0.95 -1.44
CA MET A 82 0.85 0.44 -2.67
C MET A 82 2.38 0.54 -2.62
N ASP A 83 3.06 -0.56 -2.91
CA ASP A 83 4.52 -0.58 -3.11
C ASP A 83 4.96 0.18 -4.38
N ALA A 84 6.17 0.73 -4.35
CA ALA A 84 6.70 1.62 -5.39
C ALA A 84 7.47 0.90 -6.53
N ASP A 85 7.63 -0.43 -6.46
CA ASP A 85 8.51 -1.25 -7.30
C ASP A 85 7.81 -1.90 -8.51
N PHE A 86 6.59 -1.48 -8.84
CA PHE A 86 5.72 -2.08 -9.87
C PHE A 86 5.34 -3.55 -9.62
N SER A 87 5.56 -4.10 -8.43
CA SER A 87 4.95 -5.38 -8.03
C SER A 87 3.42 -5.30 -8.01
N HIS A 88 2.89 -4.10 -7.79
CA HIS A 88 1.49 -3.74 -7.95
C HIS A 88 1.30 -2.96 -9.26
N ASN A 89 0.29 -3.33 -10.04
CA ASN A 89 -0.07 -2.59 -11.25
C ASN A 89 -0.84 -1.31 -10.85
N PRO A 90 -0.33 -0.10 -11.15
CA PRO A 90 -1.02 1.15 -10.79
C PRO A 90 -2.43 1.28 -11.37
N GLU A 91 -2.71 0.66 -12.51
CA GLU A 91 -4.06 0.66 -13.11
C GLU A 91 -5.11 0.01 -12.21
N ASP A 92 -4.70 -0.91 -11.33
CA ASP A 92 -5.61 -1.55 -10.39
C ASP A 92 -6.04 -0.61 -9.25
N LEU A 93 -5.40 0.56 -9.06
CA LEU A 93 -5.92 1.62 -8.19
C LEU A 93 -7.36 2.02 -8.57
N LEU A 94 -7.66 2.06 -9.87
CA LEU A 94 -9.00 2.37 -10.37
C LEU A 94 -10.02 1.31 -9.96
N LYS A 95 -9.63 0.03 -10.00
CA LYS A 95 -10.50 -1.09 -9.60
C LYS A 95 -10.72 -1.11 -8.09
N LEU A 96 -9.68 -0.88 -7.30
CA LEU A 96 -9.78 -0.79 -5.85
C LEU A 96 -10.65 0.39 -5.42
N TYR A 97 -10.47 1.54 -6.09
CA TYR A 97 -11.33 2.70 -5.87
C TYR A 97 -12.80 2.37 -6.18
N ASP A 98 -13.08 1.78 -7.35
CA ASP A 98 -14.45 1.44 -7.77
C ASP A 98 -15.14 0.49 -6.78
N ALA A 99 -14.42 -0.53 -6.29
CA ALA A 99 -14.92 -1.46 -5.29
C ALA A 99 -15.36 -0.76 -3.99
N CYS A 100 -14.62 0.27 -3.55
CA CYS A 100 -14.97 1.01 -2.35
C CYS A 100 -16.01 2.11 -2.58
N ALA A 101 -15.87 2.87 -3.66
CA ALA A 101 -16.68 4.06 -3.91
C ALA A 101 -18.04 3.76 -4.51
N ASN A 102 -18.09 2.78 -5.43
CA ASN A 102 -19.29 2.51 -6.22
C ASN A 102 -19.96 1.18 -5.83
N GLN A 103 -19.20 0.20 -5.34
CA GLN A 103 -19.73 -1.11 -4.94
C GLN A 103 -19.98 -1.23 -3.43
N GLY A 104 -19.67 -0.18 -2.65
CA GLY A 104 -19.98 -0.09 -1.23
C GLY A 104 -19.03 -0.84 -0.29
N GLY A 105 -17.86 -1.28 -0.78
CA GLY A 105 -16.85 -1.93 0.07
C GLY A 105 -16.16 -0.95 1.03
N ASP A 106 -16.06 -1.30 2.31
CA ASP A 106 -15.26 -0.52 3.26
C ASP A 106 -13.75 -0.78 3.13
N LEU A 107 -13.38 -1.95 2.59
CA LEU A 107 -12.02 -2.37 2.27
C LEU A 107 -12.00 -3.14 0.94
N ALA A 108 -11.11 -2.77 0.03
CA ALA A 108 -10.80 -3.55 -1.16
C ALA A 108 -9.34 -4.02 -1.11
N ILE A 109 -9.11 -5.29 -1.46
CA ILE A 109 -7.77 -5.93 -1.40
C ILE A 109 -7.39 -6.43 -2.79
N GLY A 110 -6.23 -6.01 -3.28
CA GLY A 110 -5.59 -6.54 -4.48
C GLY A 110 -5.08 -7.95 -4.24
N SER A 111 -5.94 -8.94 -4.41
CA SER A 111 -5.63 -10.34 -4.09
C SER A 111 -4.87 -11.04 -5.22
N ARG A 112 -3.75 -11.68 -4.87
CA ARG A 112 -2.98 -12.54 -5.79
C ARG A 112 -3.63 -13.89 -6.06
N TYR A 113 -4.66 -14.28 -5.30
CA TYR A 113 -5.18 -15.66 -5.24
C TYR A 113 -6.67 -15.79 -5.55
N ILE A 114 -7.46 -14.71 -5.56
CA ILE A 114 -8.92 -14.78 -5.64
C ILE A 114 -9.45 -15.35 -6.97
N LYS A 115 -8.72 -15.19 -8.08
CA LYS A 115 -9.06 -15.73 -9.41
C LYS A 115 -8.01 -16.71 -9.92
N GLY A 116 -7.33 -17.42 -9.01
CA GLY A 116 -6.12 -18.18 -9.31
C GLY A 116 -4.85 -17.41 -8.98
N VAL A 117 -3.70 -18.03 -9.24
CA VAL A 117 -2.38 -17.48 -8.91
C VAL A 117 -1.98 -16.45 -9.97
N ASN A 118 -2.05 -15.16 -9.62
CA ASN A 118 -1.63 -14.05 -10.48
C ASN A 118 -0.32 -13.44 -9.97
N VAL A 119 0.74 -14.24 -9.95
CA VAL A 119 2.10 -13.79 -9.62
C VAL A 119 3.04 -14.10 -10.79
N VAL A 120 3.77 -13.09 -11.24
CA VAL A 120 4.70 -13.21 -12.38
C VAL A 120 6.12 -13.38 -11.84
N ASN A 121 6.90 -14.27 -12.45
CA ASN A 121 8.32 -14.49 -12.13
C ASN A 121 8.63 -14.99 -10.70
N TRP A 122 7.67 -15.60 -10.00
CA TRP A 122 7.95 -16.23 -8.70
C TRP A 122 8.28 -17.71 -8.87
N PRO A 123 9.34 -18.22 -8.21
CA PRO A 123 9.57 -19.66 -8.11
C PRO A 123 8.37 -20.37 -7.49
N MET A 124 7.99 -21.54 -8.02
CA MET A 124 6.81 -22.28 -7.56
C MET A 124 6.81 -22.52 -6.04
N GLY A 125 7.98 -22.80 -5.45
CA GLY A 125 8.12 -22.96 -4.00
C GLY A 125 7.73 -21.70 -3.20
N ARG A 126 8.05 -20.51 -3.72
CA ARG A 126 7.66 -19.22 -3.09
C ARG A 126 6.15 -19.02 -3.17
N VAL A 127 5.54 -19.38 -4.30
CA VAL A 127 4.08 -19.31 -4.49
C VAL A 127 3.36 -20.21 -3.49
N LEU A 128 3.76 -21.48 -3.41
CA LEU A 128 3.17 -22.45 -2.49
C LEU A 128 3.34 -22.01 -1.04
N MET A 129 4.54 -21.58 -0.65
CA MET A 129 4.80 -21.06 0.70
C MET A 129 3.88 -19.89 1.05
N SER A 130 3.75 -18.91 0.17
CA SER A 130 2.90 -17.73 0.39
C SER A 130 1.40 -18.08 0.46
N TYR A 131 0.96 -19.00 -0.40
CA TYR A 131 -0.41 -19.50 -0.40
C TYR A 131 -0.73 -20.26 0.90
N PHE A 132 0.13 -21.19 1.32
CA PHE A 132 -0.07 -21.97 2.54
C PHE A 132 0.07 -21.11 3.80
N ALA A 133 0.93 -20.10 3.81
CA ALA A 133 0.98 -19.13 4.91
C ALA A 133 -0.35 -18.38 5.04
N SER A 134 -0.91 -17.90 3.92
CA SER A 134 -2.23 -17.24 3.93
C SER A 134 -3.34 -18.21 4.37
N TYR A 135 -3.31 -19.46 3.90
CA TYR A 135 -4.25 -20.49 4.32
C TYR A 135 -4.18 -20.79 5.82
N TYR A 136 -2.97 -20.91 6.37
CA TYR A 136 -2.74 -21.09 7.80
C TYR A 136 -3.33 -19.95 8.63
N VAL A 137 -3.04 -18.70 8.25
CA VAL A 137 -3.60 -17.51 8.92
C VAL A 137 -5.12 -17.54 8.92
N ARG A 138 -5.74 -17.87 7.78
CA ARG A 138 -7.20 -17.96 7.66
C ARG A 138 -7.81 -19.02 8.57
N ILE A 139 -7.18 -20.18 8.72
CA ILE A 139 -7.65 -21.23 9.63
C ILE A 139 -7.63 -20.73 11.08
N ILE A 140 -6.51 -20.13 11.51
CA ILE A 140 -6.34 -19.73 12.90
C ILE A 140 -7.21 -18.52 13.26
N THR A 141 -7.37 -17.57 12.34
CA THR A 141 -8.11 -16.32 12.58
C THR A 141 -9.59 -16.37 12.19
N GLY A 142 -10.00 -17.37 11.39
CA GLY A 142 -11.34 -17.44 10.81
C GLY A 142 -11.59 -16.44 9.67
N LEU A 143 -10.55 -15.77 9.16
CA LEU A 143 -10.68 -14.78 8.09
C LEU A 143 -11.11 -15.44 6.76
N LYS A 144 -12.12 -14.83 6.11
CA LYS A 144 -12.59 -15.24 4.78
C LYS A 144 -11.79 -14.63 3.63
N VAL A 145 -10.83 -13.75 3.93
CA VAL A 145 -9.95 -13.09 2.96
C VAL A 145 -8.94 -14.09 2.41
N MET A 146 -8.87 -14.23 1.07
CA MET A 146 -7.99 -15.20 0.40
C MET A 146 -6.50 -14.85 0.49
N ASP A 147 -6.18 -13.56 0.48
CA ASP A 147 -4.82 -13.05 0.53
C ASP A 147 -4.64 -12.14 1.75
N THR A 148 -4.25 -12.75 2.88
CA THR A 148 -4.16 -12.08 4.19
C THR A 148 -2.89 -11.23 4.33
N THR A 149 -2.02 -11.23 3.33
CA THR A 149 -0.71 -10.54 3.37
C THR A 149 -0.54 -9.55 2.22
N ALA A 150 -1.60 -9.29 1.45
CA ALA A 150 -1.56 -8.34 0.35
C ALA A 150 -1.26 -6.92 0.86
N GLY A 151 -0.29 -6.26 0.24
CA GLY A 151 0.10 -4.87 0.52
C GLY A 151 -0.57 -3.84 -0.38
N PHE A 152 -1.51 -4.26 -1.24
CA PHE A 152 -2.24 -3.39 -2.14
C PHE A 152 -3.71 -3.33 -1.72
N LYS A 153 -4.09 -2.26 -1.03
CA LYS A 153 -5.40 -2.14 -0.41
C LYS A 153 -5.98 -0.74 -0.62
N CYS A 154 -7.30 -0.64 -0.60
CA CYS A 154 -8.04 0.62 -0.49
C CYS A 154 -8.94 0.56 0.73
N TYR A 155 -8.73 1.49 1.66
CA TYR A 155 -9.54 1.68 2.85
C TYR A 155 -10.48 2.85 2.65
N ARG A 156 -11.75 2.66 2.99
CA ARG A 156 -12.63 3.79 3.27
C ARG A 156 -12.22 4.44 4.58
N ARG A 157 -12.19 5.77 4.61
CA ARG A 157 -11.81 6.57 5.79
C ARG A 157 -12.53 6.12 7.05
N LYS A 158 -13.84 5.90 6.97
CA LYS A 158 -14.66 5.48 8.10
C LYS A 158 -14.14 4.19 8.74
N LEU A 159 -13.77 3.18 7.95
CA LEU A 159 -13.19 1.94 8.46
C LEU A 159 -11.82 2.19 9.09
N LEU A 160 -10.96 2.93 8.40
CA LEU A 160 -9.60 3.22 8.88
C LEU A 160 -9.61 3.95 10.23
N GLN A 161 -10.62 4.78 10.50
CA GLN A 161 -10.82 5.47 11.78
C GLN A 161 -11.23 4.54 12.93
N THR A 162 -11.79 3.36 12.65
CA THR A 162 -12.15 2.38 13.70
C THR A 162 -10.95 1.58 14.20
N ILE A 163 -9.81 1.65 13.48
CA ILE A 163 -8.60 0.89 13.81
C ILE A 163 -7.79 1.65 14.85
N ASP A 164 -7.54 1.02 15.98
CA ASP A 164 -6.63 1.52 17.00
C ASP A 164 -5.18 1.16 16.65
N PHE A 165 -4.48 2.07 15.97
CA PHE A 165 -3.09 1.85 15.55
C PHE A 165 -2.12 1.60 16.71
N SER A 166 -2.48 1.90 17.97
CA SER A 166 -1.63 1.61 19.13
C SER A 166 -1.59 0.12 19.50
N LYS A 167 -2.58 -0.65 19.02
CA LYS A 167 -2.69 -2.10 19.27
C LYS A 167 -1.96 -2.95 18.23
N ILE A 168 -1.48 -2.35 17.14
CA ILE A 168 -0.72 -3.03 16.09
C ILE A 168 0.68 -3.32 16.62
N LYS A 169 1.06 -4.60 16.65
CA LYS A 169 2.33 -5.06 17.21
C LYS A 169 3.35 -5.35 16.12
N PHE A 170 2.91 -5.78 14.95
CA PHE A 170 3.84 -6.11 13.87
C PHE A 170 4.32 -4.86 13.15
N THR A 171 5.65 -4.74 13.00
CA THR A 171 6.30 -3.62 12.31
C THR A 171 6.80 -3.99 10.91
N GLY A 172 6.88 -5.29 10.59
CA GLY A 172 7.18 -5.82 9.25
C GLY A 172 5.91 -6.20 8.48
N TYR A 173 6.04 -6.95 7.38
CA TYR A 173 4.93 -7.33 6.50
C TYR A 173 3.72 -7.99 7.18
N ALA A 174 3.93 -8.66 8.31
CA ALA A 174 2.84 -9.27 9.09
C ALA A 174 1.82 -8.25 9.62
N PHE A 175 2.12 -6.95 9.63
CA PHE A 175 1.17 -5.90 9.98
C PHE A 175 -0.10 -5.94 9.10
N GLN A 176 0.02 -6.43 7.87
CA GLN A 176 -1.10 -6.58 6.94
C GLN A 176 -2.18 -7.56 7.42
N ILE A 177 -1.83 -8.47 8.34
CA ILE A 177 -2.77 -9.41 8.95
C ILE A 177 -3.53 -8.75 10.10
N GLU A 178 -2.91 -7.78 10.79
CA GLU A 178 -3.55 -7.01 11.87
C GLU A 178 -4.46 -5.89 11.35
N MET A 179 -4.33 -5.55 10.05
CA MET A 179 -5.01 -4.46 9.34
C MET A 179 -6.14 -4.93 8.43
#